data_AF-A0AA86R0I5-F1
#
_entry.id   AF-A0AA86R0I5-F1
#
_cell.length_a   1.000
_cell.length_b   1.000
_cell.length_c   1.000
_cell.angle_alpha   90.00
_cell.angle_beta   90.00
_cell.angle_gamma   90.00
#
_symmetry.space_group_name_H-M   'P 1'
#
loop_
_entity.id
_entity.type
_entity.pdbx_description
1 polymer ?
#
loop_
_entity_poly.entity_id
_entity_poly.type
_entity_poly.pdbx_seq_one_letter_code
_entity_poly.pdbx_strand_id
1 'polypeptide(L)'
;MNIYELVQNLYQELCSPETNISQNQTQLDDGQVFQQIQAVINTASSVHSVQLMSKKQGYFRWTEALHRKFCIICTALHWDQARPKYICKFLPELSSEVVASHLQKTRNELRAFGQRGVPIPTCFQSDVTFLRISEYWVQNHSRLSDSEIKVLLLQ
;
A
#
# COMPACT_ATOMS: atom_id res chain seq x y z
N MET A 1 -7.04 10.35 31.03
CA MET A 1 -5.91 9.44 30.78
C MET A 1 -5.33 9.80 29.43
N ASN A 2 -4.10 10.33 29.42
CA ASN A 2 -3.43 10.83 28.22
C ASN A 2 -2.77 9.65 27.48
N ILE A 3 -2.73 9.67 26.14
CA ILE A 3 -2.03 8.66 25.33
C ILE A 3 -0.58 8.45 25.80
N TYR A 4 0.07 9.51 26.30
CA TYR A 4 1.41 9.40 26.89
C TYR A 4 1.47 8.54 28.16
N GLU A 5 0.45 8.56 29.02
CA GLU A 5 0.37 7.69 30.19
C GLU A 5 0.14 6.22 29.78
N LEU A 6 -0.65 6.01 28.73
CA LEU A 6 -0.92 4.65 28.21
C LEU A 6 0.36 4.01 27.63
N VAL A 7 1.18 4.80 26.93
CA VAL A 7 2.44 4.33 26.34
C VAL A 7 3.50 4.08 27.42
N GLN A 8 3.56 4.91 28.47
CA GLN A 8 4.48 4.71 29.60
C GLN A 8 4.18 3.43 30.38
N ASN A 9 2.90 3.16 30.66
CA ASN A 9 2.50 1.95 31.38
C ASN A 9 2.80 0.67 30.59
N LEU A 10 2.57 0.67 29.28
CA LEU A 10 2.91 -0.48 28.41
C LEU A 10 4.42 -0.73 28.32
N TYR A 11 5.24 0.33 28.38
CA TYR A 11 6.70 0.18 28.38
C TYR A 11 7.22 -0.41 29.69
N GLN A 12 6.57 -0.11 30.81
CA GLN A 12 6.92 -0.66 32.12
C GLN A 12 6.53 -2.14 32.26
N GLU A 13 5.45 -2.55 31.62
CA GLU A 13 5.01 -3.95 31.60
C GLU A 13 5.94 -4.86 30.77
N LEU A 14 6.55 -4.32 29.71
CA LEU A 14 7.45 -5.07 28.83
C LEU A 14 8.90 -5.21 29.36
N CYS A 15 9.27 -4.45 30.40
CA CYS A 15 10.65 -4.39 30.91
C CYS A 15 10.88 -5.07 32.26
N SER A 16 9.92 -5.85 32.79
CA SER A 16 10.11 -6.61 34.04
C SER A 16 10.72 -8.00 33.76
N PRO A 17 11.95 -8.30 34.20
CA PRO A 17 12.53 -9.62 34.06
C PRO A 17 12.27 -10.43 35.34
N GLU A 18 11.13 -11.12 35.41
CA GLU A 18 10.95 -12.17 36.43
C GLU A 18 11.34 -13.53 35.86
N THR A 19 12.60 -13.88 36.10
CA THR A 19 13.14 -15.22 35.92
C THR A 19 12.80 -16.03 37.17
N ASN A 20 11.87 -16.98 37.05
CA ASN A 20 11.69 -18.04 38.04
C ASN A 20 12.13 -19.37 37.42
N ILE A 21 13.40 -19.70 37.62
CA ILE A 21 13.99 -20.99 37.26
C ILE A 21 13.74 -21.93 38.45
N SER A 22 12.80 -22.86 38.29
CA SER A 22 12.66 -24.01 39.18
C SER A 22 13.54 -25.15 38.67
N GLN A 23 14.55 -25.50 39.44
CA GLN A 23 15.48 -26.59 39.18
C GLN A 23 14.79 -27.94 39.45
N ASN A 24 14.58 -28.75 38.42
CA ASN A 24 14.45 -30.20 38.55
C ASN A 24 15.66 -30.84 37.86
N GLN A 25 16.58 -31.39 38.67
CA GLN A 25 17.68 -32.21 38.20
C GLN A 25 17.15 -33.61 37.90
N THR A 26 17.07 -33.94 36.61
CA THR A 26 16.96 -35.33 36.16
C THR A 26 18.25 -35.65 35.42
N GLN A 27 19.07 -36.50 36.04
CA GLN A 27 20.28 -37.07 35.46
C GLN A 27 19.85 -37.95 34.26
N LEU A 28 20.15 -37.51 33.05
CA LEU A 28 19.84 -38.23 31.82
C LEU A 28 21.07 -38.26 30.92
N ASP A 29 21.39 -39.47 30.51
CA ASP A 29 22.52 -39.92 29.69
C ASP A 29 22.61 -39.15 28.35
N ASP A 30 23.79 -38.55 28.11
CA ASP A 30 24.08 -37.65 26.98
C ASP A 30 23.84 -38.29 25.60
N GLY A 31 23.73 -39.63 25.51
CA GLY A 31 23.46 -40.34 24.27
C GLY A 31 22.01 -40.31 23.79
N GLN A 32 21.02 -40.16 24.68
CA GLN A 32 19.59 -40.22 24.31
C GLN A 32 18.94 -38.85 24.06
N VAL A 33 19.52 -37.77 24.60
CA VAL A 33 18.96 -36.41 24.48
C VAL A 33 18.98 -35.90 23.04
N PHE A 34 20.02 -36.23 22.26
CA PHE A 34 20.13 -35.78 20.87
C PHE A 34 19.10 -36.42 19.93
N GLN A 35 18.71 -37.68 20.13
CA GLN A 35 17.69 -38.31 19.28
C GLN A 35 16.27 -37.82 19.62
N GLN A 36 16.00 -37.52 20.90
CA GLN A 36 14.71 -36.99 21.33
C GLN A 36 14.48 -35.55 20.83
N ILE A 37 15.52 -34.70 20.85
CA ILE A 37 15.44 -33.30 20.36
C ILE A 37 15.18 -33.27 18.84
N GLN A 38 15.82 -34.13 18.06
CA GLN A 38 15.58 -34.20 16.61
C GLN A 38 14.15 -34.65 16.28
N ALA A 39 13.57 -35.58 17.06
CA ALA A 39 12.20 -36.02 16.89
C ALA A 39 11.19 -34.89 17.19
N VAL A 40 11.40 -34.10 18.24
CA VAL A 40 10.53 -32.96 18.58
C VAL A 40 10.61 -31.84 17.54
N ILE A 41 11.81 -31.52 17.02
CA ILE A 41 11.99 -30.52 15.96
C ILE A 41 11.32 -30.95 14.65
N ASN A 42 11.43 -32.22 14.29
CA ASN A 42 10.80 -32.75 13.07
C ASN A 42 9.26 -32.84 13.21
N THR A 43 8.76 -33.13 14.42
CA THR A 43 7.31 -33.14 14.69
C THR A 43 6.76 -31.71 14.68
N ALA A 44 7.44 -30.75 15.33
CA ALA A 44 7.03 -29.34 15.34
C ALA A 44 7.07 -28.68 13.95
N SER A 45 8.00 -29.09 13.08
CA SER A 45 8.06 -28.63 11.69
C SER A 45 6.90 -29.17 10.84
N SER A 46 6.30 -30.29 11.23
CA SER A 46 5.18 -30.91 10.50
C SER A 46 3.81 -30.36 10.90
N VAL A 47 3.67 -29.65 12.03
CA VAL A 47 2.38 -29.12 12.52
C VAL A 47 2.19 -27.62 12.29
N HIS A 48 3.17 -26.90 11.73
CA HIS A 48 3.00 -25.48 11.35
C HIS A 48 2.50 -25.27 9.90
N SER A 49 2.21 -26.36 9.19
CA SER A 49 1.47 -26.31 7.92
C SER A 49 -0.04 -26.44 8.13
N VAL A 50 -0.55 -26.04 9.31
CA VAL A 50 -1.98 -25.76 9.49
C VAL A 50 -2.29 -24.45 8.78
N GLN A 51 -2.42 -24.56 7.46
CA GLN A 51 -3.62 -24.12 6.76
C GLN A 51 -4.26 -22.86 7.35
N LEU A 52 -3.50 -21.76 7.34
CA LEU A 52 -4.05 -20.42 7.33
C LEU A 52 -4.87 -20.32 6.04
N MET A 53 -6.14 -20.73 6.14
CA MET A 53 -7.15 -20.38 5.17
C MET A 53 -7.23 -18.86 5.16
N SER A 54 -6.40 -18.26 4.31
CA SER A 54 -6.41 -16.85 3.97
C SER A 54 -7.86 -16.49 3.68
N LYS A 55 -8.49 -15.75 4.60
CA LYS A 55 -9.77 -15.07 4.35
C LYS A 55 -9.64 -14.48 2.95
N LYS A 56 -10.50 -14.89 2.02
CA LYS A 56 -10.54 -14.35 0.65
C LYS A 56 -10.67 -12.84 0.76
N GLN A 57 -9.55 -12.15 0.79
CA GLN A 57 -9.48 -10.71 0.81
C GLN A 57 -10.11 -10.28 -0.52
N GLY A 58 -11.24 -9.58 -0.43
CA GLY A 58 -11.98 -9.17 -1.63
C GLY A 58 -11.03 -8.46 -2.59
N TYR A 59 -11.06 -8.85 -3.87
CA TYR A 59 -10.25 -8.18 -4.88
C TYR A 59 -10.62 -6.70 -4.92
N PHE A 60 -9.61 -5.84 -4.92
CA PHE A 60 -9.80 -4.42 -5.09
C PHE A 60 -10.44 -4.13 -6.46
N ARG A 61 -11.46 -3.26 -6.49
CA ARG A 61 -12.16 -2.86 -7.71
C ARG A 61 -12.14 -1.35 -7.87
N TRP A 62 -11.63 -0.87 -9.00
CA TRP A 62 -11.72 0.53 -9.39
C TRP A 62 -13.17 0.91 -9.68
N THR A 63 -13.74 1.80 -8.87
CA THR A 63 -15.02 2.46 -9.16
C THR A 63 -14.81 3.60 -10.15
N GLU A 64 -15.86 4.02 -10.84
CA GLU A 64 -15.79 5.14 -11.79
C GLU A 64 -15.35 6.44 -11.11
N ALA A 65 -15.91 6.75 -9.93
CA ALA A 65 -15.54 7.93 -9.15
C ALA A 65 -14.05 7.91 -8.75
N LEU A 66 -13.53 6.76 -8.34
CA LEU A 66 -12.12 6.62 -7.96
C LEU A 66 -11.20 6.68 -9.19
N HIS A 67 -11.62 6.09 -10.30
CA HIS A 67 -10.92 6.18 -11.57
C HIS A 67 -10.84 7.63 -12.06
N ARG A 68 -11.93 8.39 -11.96
CA ARG A 68 -11.96 9.82 -12.30
C ARG A 68 -10.95 10.62 -11.48
N LYS A 69 -10.95 10.45 -10.15
CA LYS A 69 -9.97 11.10 -9.25
C LYS A 69 -8.53 10.74 -9.64
N PHE A 70 -8.26 9.46 -9.87
CA PHE A 70 -6.96 8.97 -10.34
C PHE A 70 -6.53 9.67 -11.64
N CYS A 71 -7.42 9.77 -12.63
CA CYS A 71 -7.13 10.41 -13.92
C CYS A 71 -6.91 11.92 -13.78
N ILE A 72 -7.67 12.61 -12.92
CA ILE A 72 -7.46 14.04 -12.61
C ILE A 72 -6.03 14.25 -12.08
N ILE A 73 -5.62 13.44 -11.09
CA ILE A 73 -4.28 13.54 -10.49
C ILE A 73 -3.20 13.28 -11.55
N CYS A 74 -3.34 12.23 -12.36
CA CYS A 74 -2.34 11.89 -13.38
C CYS A 74 -2.23 12.97 -14.46
N THR A 75 -3.35 13.55 -14.88
CA THR A 75 -3.38 14.65 -15.85
C THR A 75 -2.73 15.90 -15.26
N ALA A 76 -3.03 16.23 -14.00
CA ALA A 76 -2.46 17.39 -13.31
C ALA A 76 -0.95 17.26 -13.05
N LEU A 77 -0.47 16.04 -12.81
CA LEU A 77 0.96 15.74 -12.63
C LEU A 77 1.72 15.53 -13.95
N HIS A 78 1.04 15.46 -15.10
CA HIS A 78 1.52 14.86 -16.35
C HIS A 78 1.72 13.35 -16.26
N TRP A 79 1.22 12.63 -17.26
CA TRP A 79 1.23 11.17 -17.26
C TRP A 79 2.63 10.57 -17.18
N ASP A 80 3.65 11.18 -17.77
CA ASP A 80 5.03 10.67 -17.71
C ASP A 80 5.73 10.93 -16.36
N GLN A 81 5.30 11.98 -15.65
CA GLN A 81 5.87 12.36 -14.36
C GLN A 81 5.09 11.75 -13.18
N ALA A 82 3.85 11.31 -13.41
CA ALA A 82 3.05 10.63 -12.40
C ALA A 82 3.80 9.41 -11.82
N ARG A 83 3.85 9.31 -10.49
CA ARG A 83 4.44 8.17 -9.78
C ARG A 83 3.45 7.67 -8.74
N PRO A 84 3.38 6.35 -8.47
CA PRO A 84 2.43 5.81 -7.50
C PRO A 84 2.50 6.50 -6.14
N LYS A 85 3.72 6.74 -5.62
CA LYS A 85 3.95 7.46 -4.36
C LYS A 85 3.27 8.84 -4.31
N TYR A 86 3.30 9.60 -5.42
CA TYR A 86 2.66 10.91 -5.47
C TYR A 86 1.15 10.82 -5.58
N ILE A 87 0.63 9.82 -6.30
CA ILE A 87 -0.81 9.60 -6.43
C ILE A 87 -1.41 9.17 -5.08
N CYS A 88 -0.75 8.25 -4.36
CA CYS A 88 -1.16 7.81 -3.02
C CYS A 88 -1.20 8.95 -2.00
N LYS A 89 -0.49 10.07 -2.21
CA LYS A 89 -0.61 11.27 -1.37
C LYS A 89 -2.02 11.88 -1.44
N PHE A 90 -2.72 11.71 -2.57
CA PHE A 90 -4.06 12.23 -2.79
C PHE A 90 -5.15 11.15 -2.64
N LEU A 91 -4.79 9.87 -2.77
CA LEU A 91 -5.66 8.70 -2.57
C LEU A 91 -5.05 7.78 -1.50
N PRO A 92 -5.03 8.20 -0.21
CA PRO A 92 -4.36 7.47 0.86
C PRO A 92 -4.98 6.11 1.19
N GLU A 93 -6.22 5.87 0.74
CA GLU A 93 -6.91 4.58 0.86
C GLU A 93 -6.35 3.49 -0.07
N LEU A 94 -5.47 3.83 -1.01
CA LEU A 94 -4.92 2.91 -2.01
C LEU A 94 -3.46 2.57 -1.75
N SER A 95 -3.13 1.29 -1.91
CA SER A 95 -1.74 0.84 -1.89
C SER A 95 -0.99 1.27 -3.14
N SER A 96 0.34 1.45 -3.02
CA SER A 96 1.20 1.82 -4.14
C SER A 96 1.15 0.81 -5.29
N GLU A 97 0.98 -0.47 -4.98
CA GLU A 97 0.95 -1.58 -5.94
C GLU A 97 -0.33 -1.51 -6.80
N VAL A 98 -1.48 -1.26 -6.15
CA VAL A 98 -2.77 -1.09 -6.83
C VAL A 98 -2.69 0.10 -7.80
N VAL A 99 -2.14 1.22 -7.33
CA VAL A 99 -1.97 2.43 -8.16
C VAL A 99 -0.97 2.20 -9.29
N ALA A 100 0.14 1.50 -9.04
CA ALA A 100 1.16 1.21 -10.05
C ALA A 100 0.62 0.36 -11.18
N SER A 101 -0.11 -0.71 -10.86
CA SER A 101 -0.75 -1.60 -11.84
C SER A 101 -1.74 -0.82 -12.73
N HIS A 102 -2.59 0.00 -12.11
CA HIS A 102 -3.57 0.80 -12.84
C HIS A 102 -2.91 1.88 -13.71
N LEU A 103 -1.88 2.57 -13.18
CA LEU A 103 -1.12 3.57 -13.92
C LEU A 103 -0.41 2.98 -15.14
N GLN A 104 0.15 1.79 -15.02
CA GLN A 104 0.78 1.11 -16.16
C GLN A 104 -0.26 0.80 -17.25
N LYS A 105 -1.41 0.24 -16.87
CA LYS A 105 -2.50 -0.06 -17.80
C LYS A 105 -2.99 1.19 -18.53
N THR A 106 -3.32 2.26 -17.79
CA THR A 106 -3.85 3.49 -18.40
C THR A 106 -2.82 4.18 -19.30
N ARG A 107 -1.53 4.19 -18.94
CA ARG A 107 -0.48 4.73 -19.84
C ARG A 107 -0.41 3.97 -21.17
N ASN A 108 -0.51 2.64 -21.13
CA ASN A 108 -0.47 1.83 -22.34
C ASN A 108 -1.67 2.13 -23.24
N GLU A 109 -2.86 2.27 -22.65
CA GLU A 109 -4.07 2.70 -23.36
C GLU A 109 -3.85 4.07 -24.02
N LEU A 110 -3.37 5.07 -23.27
CA LEU A 110 -3.14 6.43 -23.80
C LEU A 110 -2.10 6.47 -24.93
N ARG A 111 -1.03 5.67 -24.83
CA ARG A 111 -0.01 5.56 -25.88
C ARG A 111 -0.56 5.01 -27.19
N ALA A 112 -1.51 4.06 -27.12
CA ALA A 112 -2.13 3.50 -28.31
C ALA A 112 -2.91 4.55 -29.13
N PHE A 113 -3.39 5.63 -28.49
CA PHE A 113 -4.14 6.69 -29.16
C PHE A 113 -3.26 7.80 -29.76
N GLY A 114 -1.93 7.77 -29.56
CA GLY A 114 -1.02 8.70 -30.24
C GLY A 114 -1.24 10.18 -29.92
N GLN A 115 -1.80 10.51 -28.75
CA GLN A 115 -2.11 11.90 -28.40
C GLN A 115 -0.81 12.73 -28.22
N ARG A 116 -0.70 13.85 -28.94
CA ARG A 116 0.32 14.89 -28.73
C ARG A 116 -0.19 15.85 -27.64
N GLY A 117 0.62 16.17 -26.64
CA GLY A 117 0.24 17.02 -25.50
C GLY A 117 -0.01 16.23 -24.22
N VAL A 118 -0.82 16.77 -23.29
CA VAL A 118 -1.23 16.04 -22.07
C VAL A 118 -2.34 15.06 -22.44
N PRO A 119 -2.10 13.74 -22.43
CA PRO A 119 -3.11 12.81 -22.89
C PRO A 119 -4.32 12.79 -21.96
N ILE A 120 -5.53 12.80 -22.53
CA ILE A 120 -6.79 12.71 -21.79
C ILE A 120 -7.43 11.36 -22.12
N PRO A 121 -7.81 10.54 -21.11
CA PRO A 121 -8.55 9.31 -21.34
C PRO A 121 -9.83 9.57 -22.15
N THR A 122 -10.15 8.67 -23.09
CA THR A 122 -11.27 8.85 -24.03
C THR A 122 -12.61 9.11 -23.32
N CYS A 123 -12.84 8.48 -22.17
CA CYS A 123 -14.04 8.68 -21.36
C CYS A 123 -14.17 10.09 -20.74
N PHE A 124 -13.13 10.92 -20.77
CA PHE A 124 -13.10 12.26 -20.17
C PHE A 124 -12.75 13.37 -21.18
N GLN A 125 -12.75 13.08 -22.49
CA GLN A 125 -12.38 14.07 -23.51
C GLN A 125 -13.26 15.33 -23.50
N SER A 126 -14.53 15.20 -23.12
CA SER A 126 -15.47 16.32 -23.02
C SER A 126 -15.59 16.91 -21.60
N ASP A 127 -14.85 16.39 -20.62
CA ASP A 127 -14.92 16.87 -19.24
C ASP A 127 -14.11 18.17 -19.09
N VAL A 128 -14.79 19.24 -18.69
CA VAL A 128 -14.24 20.59 -18.53
C VAL A 128 -13.05 20.65 -17.57
N THR A 129 -12.99 19.75 -16.59
CA THR A 129 -11.88 19.66 -15.62
C THR A 129 -10.61 19.25 -16.33
N PHE A 130 -10.68 18.21 -17.17
CA PHE A 130 -9.54 17.68 -17.90
C PHE A 130 -9.06 18.66 -18.97
N LEU A 131 -9.99 19.34 -19.65
CA LEU A 131 -9.66 20.38 -20.62
C LEU A 131 -8.91 21.54 -19.97
N ARG A 132 -9.37 22.02 -18.80
CA ARG A 132 -8.68 23.09 -18.05
C ARG A 132 -7.28 22.70 -17.60
N ILE A 133 -7.11 21.47 -17.10
CA ILE A 133 -5.79 20.97 -16.70
C ILE A 133 -4.85 20.90 -17.92
N SER A 134 -5.35 20.41 -19.06
CA SER A 134 -4.57 20.31 -20.30
C SER A 134 -4.17 21.70 -20.81
N GLU A 135 -5.09 22.65 -20.82
CA GLU A 135 -4.83 24.05 -21.19
C GLU A 135 -3.77 24.69 -20.27
N TYR A 136 -3.88 24.49 -18.96
CA TYR A 136 -2.89 24.97 -17.99
C TYR A 136 -1.47 24.44 -18.32
N TRP A 137 -1.34 23.17 -18.66
CA TRP A 137 -0.06 22.57 -19.03
C TRP A 137 0.52 23.17 -20.31
N VAL A 138 -0.31 23.43 -21.31
CA VAL A 138 0.11 24.07 -22.56
C VAL A 138 0.65 25.48 -22.30
N GLN A 139 0.05 26.21 -21.35
CA GLN A 139 0.44 27.58 -21.03
C GLN A 139 1.67 27.68 -20.11
N ASN A 140 1.74 26.83 -19.08
CA ASN A 140 2.73 26.96 -18.00
C ASN A 140 3.91 25.98 -18.13
N HIS A 141 3.75 24.91 -18.92
CA HIS A 141 4.71 23.80 -19.02
C HIS A 141 5.11 23.18 -17.67
N SER A 142 4.24 23.32 -16.66
CA SER A 142 4.47 22.84 -15.30
C SER A 142 3.25 22.11 -14.74
N ARG A 143 3.50 21.25 -13.75
CA ARG A 143 2.42 20.57 -13.01
C ARG A 143 1.71 21.53 -12.07
N LEU A 144 0.44 21.24 -11.81
CA LEU A 144 -0.33 21.95 -10.80
C LEU A 144 0.28 21.71 -9.41
N SER A 145 0.13 22.71 -8.53
CA SER A 145 0.48 22.59 -7.12
C SER A 145 -0.42 21.58 -6.40
N ASP A 146 0.07 21.02 -5.30
CA ASP A 146 -0.69 20.05 -4.51
C ASP A 146 -2.01 20.65 -3.96
N SER A 147 -2.06 21.95 -3.69
CA SER A 147 -3.27 22.66 -3.28
C SER A 147 -4.30 22.73 -4.41
N GLU A 148 -3.88 23.05 -5.63
CA GLU A 148 -4.77 23.12 -6.79
C GLU A 148 -5.33 21.73 -7.12
N ILE A 149 -4.49 20.69 -7.07
CA ILE A 149 -4.94 19.31 -7.25
C ILE A 149 -6.00 18.94 -6.22
N LYS A 150 -5.81 19.31 -4.93
CA LYS A 150 -6.81 19.06 -3.88
C LYS A 150 -8.14 19.77 -4.17
N VAL A 151 -8.11 21.00 -4.67
CA VAL A 151 -9.34 21.74 -5.04
C VAL A 151 -10.10 21.02 -6.15
N LEU A 152 -9.40 20.49 -7.16
CA LEU A 152 -10.01 19.75 -8.27
C LEU A 152 -10.65 18.43 -7.82
N LEU A 153 -10.14 17.80 -6.75
CA LEU A 153 -10.66 16.52 -6.24
C LEU A 153 -11.92 16.66 -5.36
N LEU A 154 -12.31 17.89 -5.03
CA LEU A 154 -13.52 18.19 -4.24
C LEU A 154 -14.76 18.45 -5.10
N GLN A 155 -14.61 18.50 -6.43
CA GLN A 155 -15.68 18.72 -7.41
C GLN A 155 -16.31 17.40 -7.84
#